data_AF-A0A522F902-F1
#
_entry.id   AF-A0A522F902-F1
#
_cell.length_a   1.000
_cell.length_b   1.000
_cell.length_c   1.000
_cell.angle_alpha   90.00
_cell.angle_beta   90.00
_cell.angle_gamma   90.00
#
_symmetry.space_group_name_H-M   'P 1'
#
loop_
_entity.id
_entity.type
_entity.pdbx_description
1 polymer ?
#
loop_
_entity_poly.entity_id
_entity_poly.type
_entity_poly.pdbx_seq_one_letter_code
_entity_poly.pdbx_strand_id
1 'polypeptide(L)' 'DTDHKKTIYFRLYTITKEYFRFIQTLNLYNKTYGNPLAEPVLVYSNINGGYGIFAGAAVSSDSIVFRY' A
#
# COMPACT_ATOMS: atom_id res chain seq x y z
N ASP A 1 41.59 0.17 6.80
CA ASP A 1 41.15 0.32 5.41
C ASP A 1 39.75 -0.26 5.31
N THR A 2 38.72 0.58 5.45
CA THR A 2 37.32 0.13 5.40
C THR A 2 36.46 1.27 4.85
N ASP A 3 36.10 1.19 3.57
CA ASP A 3 35.15 2.11 2.90
C ASP A 3 33.74 1.88 3.48
N HIS A 4 33.10 2.90 4.04
CA HIS A 4 31.74 2.79 4.55
C HIS A 4 30.74 3.25 3.49
N LYS A 5 29.86 2.32 3.08
CA LYS A 5 28.82 2.56 2.07
C LYS A 5 27.43 2.45 2.68
N LYS A 6 26.61 3.50 2.50
CA LYS A 6 25.16 3.49 2.82
C LYS A 6 24.35 3.72 1.55
N THR A 7 23.27 2.97 1.37
CA THR A 7 22.36 3.13 0.22
C THR A 7 20.95 3.46 0.71
N ILE A 8 20.35 4.51 0.15
CA ILE A 8 18.94 4.88 0.37
C ILE A 8 18.16 4.52 -0.88
N TYR A 9 17.04 3.83 -0.73
CA TYR A 9 16.15 3.47 -1.85
C TYR A 9 14.88 4.33 -1.80
N PHE A 10 14.48 4.85 -2.95
CA PHE A 10 13.24 5.56 -3.17
C PHE A 10 12.31 4.72 -4.03
N ARG A 11 11.03 4.70 -3.69
CA ARG A 11 9.99 4.05 -4.49
C ARG A 11 8.85 5.01 -4.73
N LEU A 12 8.57 5.30 -6.00
CA LEU A 12 7.41 6.08 -6.41
C LEU A 12 6.32 5.13 -6.92
N TYR A 13 5.18 5.16 -6.25
CA TYR A 13 4.02 4.35 -6.59
C TYR A 13 3.02 5.19 -7.38
N THR A 14 2.70 4.76 -8.60
CA THR A 14 1.54 5.24 -9.35
C THR A 14 0.47 4.16 -9.27
N ILE A 15 -0.66 4.48 -8.64
CA ILE A 15 -1.74 3.51 -8.39
C ILE A 15 -3.06 4.02 -8.97
N THR A 16 -3.93 3.10 -9.35
CA THR A 16 -5.28 3.48 -9.79
C THR A 16 -6.15 3.90 -8.60
N LYS A 17 -7.26 4.60 -8.90
CA LYS A 17 -8.22 5.06 -7.89
C LYS A 17 -8.85 3.90 -7.12
N GLU A 18 -9.08 2.78 -7.80
CA GLU A 18 -9.63 1.54 -7.24
C GLU A 18 -8.67 0.99 -6.17
N TYR A 19 -7.37 0.94 -6.48
CA TYR A 19 -6.38 0.46 -5.52
C TYR A 19 -6.29 1.38 -4.30
N PHE A 20 -6.32 2.70 -4.52
CA PHE A 20 -6.32 3.67 -3.42
C PHE A 20 -7.52 3.49 -2.47
N ARG A 21 -8.74 3.36 -3.02
CA ARG A 21 -9.96 3.12 -2.23
C ARG A 21 -9.89 1.80 -1.44
N PHE A 22 -9.35 0.77 -2.06
CA PHE A 22 -9.12 -0.52 -1.38
C PHE A 22 -8.17 -0.39 -0.21
N ILE A 23 -7.01 0.24 -0.39
CA ILE A 23 -6.05 0.43 0.71
C ILE A 23 -6.69 1.25 1.86
N GLN A 24 -7.45 2.30 1.54
CA GLN A 24 -8.12 3.11 2.56
C GLN A 24 -9.14 2.30 3.37
N THR A 25 -10.05 1.59 2.70
CA THR A 25 -11.10 0.81 3.37
C THR A 25 -10.53 -0.40 4.10
N LEU A 26 -9.49 -1.05 3.56
CA LEU A 26 -8.76 -2.12 4.23
C LEU A 26 -8.05 -1.63 5.49
N ASN A 27 -7.40 -0.47 5.44
CA ASN A 27 -6.76 0.13 6.61
C ASN A 27 -7.78 0.50 7.68
N LEU A 28 -8.95 1.01 7.29
CA LEU A 28 -10.03 1.31 8.22
C LEU A 28 -10.55 0.02 8.88
N TYR A 29 -10.82 -1.02 8.09
CA TYR A 29 -11.19 -2.34 8.60
C TYR A 29 -10.17 -2.89 9.60
N ASN A 30 -8.89 -2.85 9.27
CA ASN A 30 -7.82 -3.34 10.16
C ASN A 30 -7.73 -2.55 11.47
N LYS A 31 -8.03 -1.25 11.45
CA LYS A 31 -8.05 -0.41 12.66
C LYS A 31 -9.26 -0.68 13.55
N THR A 32 -10.39 -1.07 12.96
CA THR A 32 -11.62 -1.39 13.70
C THR A 32 -11.72 -2.88 14.04
N TYR A 33 -10.87 -3.72 13.47
CA TYR A 33 -10.88 -5.16 13.67
C TYR A 33 -10.72 -5.53 15.15
N GLY A 34 -11.61 -6.40 15.64
CA GLY A 34 -11.61 -6.85 17.03
C GLY A 34 -12.22 -5.87 18.04
N ASN A 35 -12.67 -4.68 17.60
CA ASN A 35 -13.46 -3.80 18.46
C ASN A 35 -14.95 -4.18 18.37
N PRO A 36 -15.56 -4.72 19.45
CA PRO A 36 -16.95 -5.20 19.42
C PRO A 36 -17.97 -4.06 19.35
N LEU A 37 -17.55 -2.80 19.53
CA LEU A 37 -18.41 -1.62 19.43
C LEU A 37 -18.17 -0.82 18.15
N ALA A 38 -17.20 -1.22 17.31
CA ALA A 38 -16.96 -0.53 16.04
C ALA A 38 -17.97 -1.01 14.99
N GLU A 39 -18.40 -0.07 14.15
CA GLU A 39 -19.24 -0.40 12.99
C GLU A 39 -18.46 -1.29 12.00
N PRO A 40 -19.10 -2.29 11.39
CA PRO A 40 -18.49 -3.10 10.35
C PRO A 40 -18.05 -2.24 9.16
N VAL A 41 -16.77 -2.35 8.79
CA VAL A 41 -16.20 -1.64 7.65
C VAL A 41 -16.23 -2.55 6.43
N LEU A 42 -16.98 -2.15 5.40
CA LEU A 42 -16.95 -2.82 4.11
C LEU A 42 -15.66 -2.47 3.37
N VAL A 43 -14.83 -3.48 3.06
CA VAL A 43 -13.65 -3.28 2.21
C VAL A 43 -14.10 -3.12 0.77
N TYR A 44 -13.51 -2.16 0.06
CA TYR A 44 -13.89 -1.83 -1.31
C TYR A 44 -13.71 -3.03 -2.25
N SER A 45 -14.71 -3.27 -3.11
CA SER A 45 -14.72 -4.30 -4.15
C SER A 45 -15.24 -3.69 -5.46
N ASN A 46 -14.70 -4.11 -6.60
CA ASN A 46 -15.17 -3.67 -7.92
C ASN A 46 -15.40 -4.83 -8.91
N ILE A 47 -15.42 -6.06 -8.42
CA ILE A 47 -15.80 -7.24 -9.19
C ILE A 47 -17.31 -7.39 -9.15
N ASN A 48 -17.94 -7.53 -10.33
CA ASN A 48 -19.36 -7.83 -10.43
C ASN A 48 -19.61 -9.34 -10.30
N GLY A 49 -20.62 -9.72 -9.51
CA GLY A 49 -20.96 -11.13 -9.28
C GLY A 49 -20.04 -11.85 -8.28
N GLY A 50 -19.23 -11.12 -7.52
CA GLY A 50 -18.34 -11.67 -6.52
C GLY A 50 -17.72 -10.61 -5.63
N TYR A 51 -16.71 -11.01 -4.87
CA TYR A 51 -15.95 -10.11 -4.00
C TYR A 51 -14.48 -10.09 -4.41
N GLY A 52 -13.92 -8.90 -4.64
CA GLY A 52 -12.53 -8.76 -4.99
C GLY A 52 -12.22 -7.39 -5.59
N ILE A 53 -10.95 -7.20 -5.92
CA ILE A 53 -10.48 -5.98 -6.56
C ILE A 53 -9.70 -6.29 -7.82
N PHE A 54 -10.05 -5.60 -8.90
CA PHE A 54 -9.23 -5.41 -10.09
C PHE A 54 -8.69 -3.98 -10.09
N ALA A 55 -7.37 -3.83 -10.00
CA ALA A 55 -6.70 -2.53 -9.96
C ALA A 55 -5.26 -2.62 -10.45
N GLY A 56 -4.63 -1.46 -10.68
CA GLY A 56 -3.27 -1.37 -11.19
C GLY A 56 -2.32 -0.62 -10.27
N ALA A 57 -1.04 -1.01 -10.32
CA ALA A 57 0.06 -0.30 -9.68
C ALA A 57 1.31 -0.37 -10.56
N ALA A 58 2.02 0.75 -10.65
CA ALA A 58 3.36 0.83 -11.22
C ALA A 58 4.31 1.38 -10.15
N VAL A 59 5.49 0.78 -10.05
CA VAL A 59 6.50 1.17 -9.06
C VAL A 59 7.77 1.54 -9.79
N SER A 60 8.17 2.81 -9.69
CA SER A 60 9.51 3.24 -10.05
C SER A 60 10.41 3.17 -8.82
N SER A 61 11.59 2.60 -8.94
CA SER A 61 12.56 2.49 -7.84
C SER A 61 13.88 3.09 -8.25
N ASP A 62 14.47 3.89 -7.37
CA ASP A 62 15.81 4.45 -7.56
C ASP A 62 16.58 4.43 -6.23
N SER A 63 17.89 4.67 -6.25
CA SER A 63 18.70 4.69 -5.04
C SER A 63 19.87 5.66 -5.09
N ILE A 64 20.21 6.22 -3.93
CA ILE A 64 21.40 7.04 -3.74
C ILE A 64 22.40 6.28 -2.87
N VAL A 65 23.65 6.26 -3.30
CA VAL A 65 24.78 5.66 -2.58
C VAL A 65 25.64 6.75 -1.97
N PHE A 66 25.85 6.68 -0.66
CA PHE A 66 26.80 7.50 0.09
C PHE A 66 28.04 6.67 0.40
N ARG A 67 29.22 7.24 0.13
CA ARG A 67 30.53 6.72 0.51
C ARG A 67 31.18 7.71 1.47
N TYR A 68 31.72 7.24 2.59
CA TYR A 68 32.40 8.06 3.59
C TYR A 68 33.36 7.25 4.46
#